data_AF-A0A6M3K974-F1
#
_entry.id   AF-A0A6M3K974-F1
#
_cell.length_a   1.000
_cell.length_b   1.000
_cell.length_c   1.000
_cell.angle_alpha   90.00
_cell.angle_beta   90.00
_cell.angle_gamma   90.00
#
_symmetry.space_group_name_H-M   'P 1'
#
loop_
_entity.id
_entity.type
_entity.pdbx_description
1 polymer ?
#
loop_
_entity_poly.entity_id
_entity_poly.type
_entity_poly.pdbx_seq_one_letter_code
_entity_poly.pdbx_strand_id
1 'polypeptide(L)' 'MRKWWYYNKGAIVMILIAIALTFGTFYGTFMLAKYECQVKSAQMEVDSRWRVIGGCFIEIEADKWIPIESYYFKEE' A
#
# COMPACT_ATOMS: atom_id res chain seq x y z
N MET A 1 -37.16 -13.55 13.45
CA MET A 1 -35.87 -12.81 13.47
C MET A 1 -34.86 -13.37 14.48
N ARG A 2 -35.23 -13.64 15.75
CA ARG A 2 -34.28 -14.10 16.80
C ARG A 2 -33.58 -15.45 16.53
N LYS A 3 -34.25 -16.41 15.88
CA LYS A 3 -33.67 -17.73 15.53
C LYS A 3 -32.59 -17.63 14.43
N TRP A 4 -32.78 -16.78 13.42
CA TRP A 4 -31.84 -16.60 12.31
C TRP A 4 -30.46 -16.12 12.78
N TRP A 5 -30.45 -15.19 13.73
CA TRP A 5 -29.22 -14.68 14.34
C TRP A 5 -28.47 -15.78 15.10
N TYR A 6 -29.18 -16.70 15.77
CA TYR A 6 -28.56 -17.77 16.56
C TYR A 6 -27.88 -18.85 15.72
N TYR A 7 -28.40 -19.15 14.52
CA TYR A 7 -27.80 -20.08 13.57
C TYR A 7 -26.67 -19.44 12.76
N ASN A 8 -26.78 -18.15 12.42
CA ASN A 8 -25.83 -17.48 11.52
C ASN A 8 -24.75 -16.64 12.24
N LYS A 9 -24.84 -16.45 13.57
CA LYS A 9 -23.84 -15.67 14.34
C LYS A 9 -22.40 -16.13 14.11
N GLY A 10 -22.16 -17.44 14.00
CA GLY A 10 -20.83 -17.99 13.75
C GLY A 10 -20.31 -17.61 12.36
N ALA A 11 -21.15 -17.73 11.33
CA ALA A 11 -20.80 -17.34 9.97
C ALA A 11 -20.56 -15.83 9.84
N ILE A 12 -21.40 -15.01 10.49
CA ILE A 12 -21.25 -13.54 10.49
C ILE A 12 -19.93 -13.14 11.15
N VAL A 13 -19.58 -13.71 12.30
CA VAL A 13 -18.31 -13.44 12.98
C VAL A 13 -17.12 -13.83 12.11
N MET A 14 -17.16 -15.00 11.45
CA MET A 14 -16.09 -15.43 10.55
C MET A 14 -15.92 -14.51 9.34
N ILE A 15 -17.02 -14.04 8.76
CA ILE A 15 -17.00 -13.05 7.66
C ILE A 15 -16.36 -11.75 8.12
N LEU A 16 -16.74 -11.24 9.30
CA LEU A 16 -16.16 -10.01 9.85
C LEU A 16 -14.66 -10.15 10.12
N ILE A 17 -14.21 -11.30 10.61
CA ILE A 17 -12.78 -11.58 10.80
C ILE A 17 -12.06 -11.61 9.45
N ALA A 18 -12.62 -12.28 8.43
CA ALA A 18 -12.02 -12.32 7.09
C ALA A 18 -11.90 -10.93 6.47
N ILE A 19 -12.92 -10.07 6.64
CA ILE A 19 -12.88 -8.68 6.21
C ILE A 19 -11.79 -7.91 6.98
N ALA A 20 -11.74 -8.03 8.31
CA ALA A 20 -10.74 -7.34 9.11
C ALA A 20 -9.31 -7.75 8.72
N LEU A 21 -9.08 -9.03 8.46
CA LEU A 21 -7.77 -9.53 8.01
C LEU A 21 -7.40 -9.01 6.62
N THR A 22 -8.33 -9.04 5.67
CA THR A 22 -8.06 -8.55 4.29
C THR A 22 -7.81 -7.05 4.25
N PHE A 23 -8.59 -6.25 4.98
CA PHE A 23 -8.34 -4.81 5.09
C PHE A 23 -7.05 -4.52 5.86
N GLY A 24 -6.77 -5.27 6.92
CA GLY A 24 -5.56 -5.11 7.72
C GLY A 24 -4.29 -5.39 6.91
N THR A 25 -4.25 -6.49 6.15
CA THR A 25 -3.10 -6.82 5.31
C THR A 25 -2.94 -5.83 4.17
N PHE A 26 -4.02 -5.45 3.48
CA PHE A 26 -3.97 -4.47 2.40
C PHE A 26 -3.50 -3.09 2.87
N TYR A 27 -4.00 -2.63 4.01
CA TYR A 27 -3.57 -1.37 4.60
C TYR A 27 -2.10 -1.42 5.05
N GLY A 28 -1.70 -2.53 5.67
CA GLY A 28 -0.32 -2.75 6.10
C GLY A 28 0.67 -2.69 4.93
N THR A 29 0.40 -3.42 3.85
CA THR A 29 1.26 -3.41 2.66
C THR A 29 1.30 -2.04 1.99
N PHE A 30 0.16 -1.34 1.91
CA PHE A 30 0.10 0.02 1.36
C PHE A 30 0.97 1.01 2.14
N MET A 31 0.89 0.96 3.48
CA MET A 31 1.70 1.83 4.35
C MET A 31 3.19 1.49 4.27
N LEU A 32 3.54 0.20 4.21
CA LEU A 32 4.92 -0.23 4.06
C LEU A 32 5.53 0.30 2.75
N ALA A 33 4.83 0.14 1.63
CA ALA A 33 5.31 0.57 0.33
C ALA A 33 5.47 2.10 0.25
N LYS A 34 4.55 2.85 0.89
CA LYS A 34 4.68 4.31 1.02
C LYS A 34 5.89 4.70 1.87
N TYR A 35 6.16 3.99 2.96
CA TYR A 35 7.32 4.25 3.81
C TYR A 35 8.63 3.94 3.10
N GLU A 36 8.72 2.80 2.40
CA GLU A 36 9.87 2.44 1.57
C GLU A 36 10.16 3.51 0.50
N CYS A 37 9.13 4.06 -0.12
CA CYS A 37 9.27 5.17 -1.07
C CYS A 37 10.00 6.37 -0.46
N GLN A 38 9.56 6.80 0.73
CA GLN A 38 10.14 7.95 1.43
C GLN A 38 11.59 7.69 1.85
N VAL A 39 11.88 6.47 2.35
CA VAL A 39 13.23 6.11 2.79
C VAL A 39 14.18 6.06 1.59
N LYS A 40 13.79 5.40 0.50
CA LYS A 40 14.63 5.30 -0.70
C LYS A 40 14.88 6.66 -1.34
N SER A 41 13.86 7.51 -1.45
CA SER A 41 14.04 8.86 -1.98
C SER A 41 14.93 9.72 -1.10
N ALA A 42 14.81 9.60 0.23
CA ALA A 42 15.68 10.32 1.16
C ALA A 42 17.14 9.87 1.05
N GLN A 43 17.40 8.58 0.81
CA GLN A 43 18.75 8.07 0.57
C GLN A 43 19.37 8.60 -0.74
N MET A 44 18.54 8.90 -1.73
CA MET A 44 18.95 9.45 -3.03
C MET A 44 18.96 10.99 -3.04
N GLU A 45 18.59 11.65 -1.94
CA GLU A 45 18.46 13.11 -1.85
C GLU A 45 17.50 13.71 -2.91
N VAL A 46 16.48 12.93 -3.31
CA VAL A 46 15.47 13.35 -4.30
C VAL A 46 14.11 13.52 -3.66
N ASP A 47 13.30 14.41 -4.23
CA ASP A 47 11.90 14.57 -3.84
C ASP A 47 11.07 13.35 -4.30
N SER A 48 10.10 12.95 -3.48
CA SER A 48 9.21 11.82 -3.78
C SER A 48 7.73 12.11 -3.59
N ARG A 49 6.92 11.43 -4.40
CA ARG A 49 5.46 11.46 -4.34
C ARG A 49 4.90 10.05 -4.45
N TRP A 50 4.08 9.68 -3.47
CA TRP A 50 3.35 8.43 -3.49
C TRP A 50 2.01 8.58 -4.22
N ARG A 51 1.74 7.70 -5.17
CA ARG A 51 0.44 7.59 -5.86
C ARG A 51 -0.18 6.23 -5.57
N VAL A 52 -1.49 6.22 -5.35
CA VAL A 52 -2.26 4.96 -5.14
C VAL A 52 -2.15 4.05 -6.36
N ILE A 53 -2.09 4.64 -7.56
CA ILE A 53 -1.89 3.95 -8.83
C ILE A 53 -0.49 4.29 -9.31
N GLY A 54 0.36 3.27 -9.49
CA GLY A 54 1.74 3.44 -9.96
C GLY A 54 2.80 3.62 -8.86
N GLY A 55 2.41 3.63 -7.58
CA GLY A 55 3.34 3.55 -6.46
C GLY A 55 4.21 4.79 -6.27
N CYS A 56 5.51 4.58 -6.09
CA CYS A 56 6.47 5.62 -5.73
C CYS A 56 7.05 6.32 -6.95
N PHE A 57 6.91 7.64 -7.03
CA PHE A 57 7.54 8.48 -8.04
C PHE A 57 8.60 9.36 -7.38
N ILE A 58 9.73 9.52 -8.06
CA ILE A 58 10.82 10.40 -7.66
C ILE A 58 11.08 11.45 -8.74
N GLU A 59 11.54 12.62 -8.32
CA GLU A 59 11.95 13.69 -9.22
C GLU A 59 13.46 13.63 -9.48
N ILE A 60 13.87 13.49 -10.74
CA ILE A 60 15.29 13.38 -11.11
C ILE A 60 15.81 14.66 -11.74
N GLU A 61 14.95 15.33 -12.50
CA GLU A 61 15.18 16.64 -13.12
C GLU A 61 13.94 17.49 -12.84
N ALA A 62 14.07 18.82 -12.88
CA ALA A 62 12.95 19.73 -12.63
C ALA A 62 11.71 19.33 -13.45
N ASP A 63 10.59 19.10 -12.77
CA ASP A 63 9.30 18.65 -13.30
C ASP A 63 9.27 17.25 -13.95
N LYS A 64 10.34 16.46 -13.82
CA LYS A 64 10.45 15.12 -14.39
C LYS A 64 10.32 14.04 -13.32
N TRP A 65 9.11 13.52 -13.21
CA TRP A 65 8.74 12.47 -12.26
C TRP A 65 8.76 11.10 -12.94
N ILE A 66 9.57 10.17 -12.43
CA ILE A 66 9.59 8.78 -12.90
C ILE A 66 9.32 7.81 -11.75
N PRO A 67 8.77 6.61 -12.02
CA PRO A 67 8.62 5.61 -10.99
C PRO A 67 9.99 5.15 -10.49
N ILE A 68 10.17 5.05 -9.17
CA ILE A 68 11.46 4.74 -8.54
C ILE A 68 12.03 3.41 -9.03
N GLU A 69 11.16 2.44 -9.33
CA GLU A 69 11.52 1.13 -9.88
C GLU A 69 12.27 1.28 -11.20
N SER A 70 11.86 2.21 -12.06
CA SER A 70 12.50 2.46 -13.36
C SER A 70 13.85 3.15 -13.26
N TYR A 71 14.15 3.80 -12.12
CA TYR A 71 15.46 4.41 -11.87
C TYR A 71 16.51 3.34 -11.59
N TYR A 72 16.20 2.39 -10.70
CA TYR A 72 17.12 1.30 -10.35
C TYR A 72 17.45 0.39 -11.55
N PHE A 73 16.50 0.18 -12.48
CA PHE A 73 16.76 -0.59 -13.71
C PHE A 73 17.73 0.08 -14.70
N LYS A 74 18.10 1.34 -14.49
CA LYS A 74 19.07 2.05 -15.34
C LYS A 74 20.48 2.12 -14.75
N GLU A 75 20.65 1.77 -13.47
CA GLU A 75 21.95 1.76 -12.80
C GLU A 75 22.66 0.40 -12.85
N GLU A 76 22.00 -0.66 -13.35
CA GLU A 76 22.61 -1.97 -13.69
C GLU A 76 23.05 -2.05 -15.16
#